data_AF-A0A1Q6YHC9-F1
#
_entry.id   AF-A0A1Q6YHC9-F1
#
_cell.length_a   1.000
_cell.length_b   1.000
_cell.length_c   1.000
_cell.angle_alpha   90.00
_cell.angle_beta   90.00
_cell.angle_gamma   90.00
#
_symmetry.space_group_name_H-M   'P 1'
#
loop_
_entity.id
_entity.type
_entity.pdbx_description
1 polymer ?
#
loop_
_entity_poly.entity_id
_entity_poly.type
_entity_poly.pdbx_seq_one_letter_code
_entity_poly.pdbx_strand_id
1 'polypeptide(L)'
;MIVTQPASQTVSVGQTATFTVAATGTPPLSYQWQKDGTTIGGATSSSYTTPATTAADNRAQFRVVVSNSAGSVASSAATLTVNSGPPPQLQITTTSLPNDQLQTAYSATLQATGGTTPYSWSISSGSLPTGLTLAATTGVISGTPTAAGTFPFTVKVSDNAGNSASAPLTIIITATTAAAPFGHVVIVVEENTNYANVVGSSQAPYLNGLMTQYGSATQYYANTHPSIGNYMMLTTGQVLTNDDSQTPQSFPVSANNVVRELLAAGKTWKSYAEDLPSVGYTGGDTGNYAVRHNPLAYIADVQNTASQQQNLVPFTQFPLDLAAGSLPDFSFIVPNLCDDAHDCSLNVADTWLKTNIDPLIKNSAFQKDGLLIVVFDESGNDNTHGGGRVVAALVSPAFSKAGYSSTTLYQHQSVLRLILEGLGVKTLPASASSAPVMWEFFTFVPPA
;
A
#
# COMPACT_ATOMS: atom_id res chain seq x y z
N MET A 1 16.68 -85.78 21.01
CA MET A 1 15.78 -84.91 21.79
C MET A 1 16.19 -83.45 21.65
N ILE A 2 15.27 -82.52 21.82
CA ILE A 2 15.59 -81.08 21.91
C ILE A 2 16.00 -80.79 23.35
N VAL A 3 17.20 -80.22 23.53
CA VAL A 3 17.78 -79.89 24.84
C VAL A 3 17.65 -78.40 25.16
N THR A 4 17.48 -77.54 24.15
CA THR A 4 17.18 -76.12 24.33
C THR A 4 16.14 -75.71 23.30
N GLN A 5 15.01 -75.21 23.78
CA GLN A 5 13.92 -74.72 22.94
C GLN A 5 14.25 -73.32 22.39
N PRO A 6 13.71 -72.94 21.22
CA PRO A 6 13.76 -71.55 20.75
C PRO A 6 13.09 -70.61 21.75
N ALA A 7 13.71 -69.47 22.04
CA ALA A 7 13.15 -68.42 22.89
C ALA A 7 12.41 -67.37 22.05
N SER A 8 11.29 -66.86 22.56
CA SER A 8 10.58 -65.71 21.97
C SER A 8 11.51 -64.51 21.84
N GLN A 9 11.34 -63.74 20.75
CA GLN A 9 12.18 -62.59 20.42
C GLN A 9 11.32 -61.33 20.33
N THR A 10 11.88 -60.18 20.70
CA THR A 10 11.27 -58.86 20.53
C THR A 10 12.21 -57.97 19.75
N VAL A 11 11.75 -57.43 18.63
CA VAL A 11 12.52 -56.53 17.76
C VAL A 11 11.66 -55.36 17.28
N SER A 12 12.27 -54.27 16.80
CA SER A 12 11.54 -53.19 16.13
C SER A 12 11.37 -53.49 14.64
N VAL A 13 10.34 -52.92 14.00
CA VAL A 13 10.18 -52.99 12.53
C VAL A 13 11.48 -52.61 11.83
N GLY A 14 11.85 -53.37 10.79
CA GLY A 14 13.10 -53.22 10.03
C GLY A 14 14.29 -53.98 10.61
N GLN A 15 14.23 -54.48 11.85
CA GLN A 15 15.26 -55.32 12.44
C GLN A 15 15.01 -56.80 12.18
N THR A 16 16.05 -57.63 12.28
CA THR A 16 15.98 -59.10 12.18
C THR A 16 15.93 -59.75 13.56
N ALA A 17 15.23 -60.87 13.70
CA ALA A 17 15.24 -61.70 14.92
C ALA A 17 15.92 -63.04 14.64
N THR A 18 16.71 -63.56 15.59
CA THR A 18 17.37 -64.86 15.47
C THR A 18 16.82 -65.85 16.49
N PHE A 19 16.37 -67.00 16.01
CA PHE A 19 15.92 -68.14 16.81
C PHE A 19 16.97 -69.25 16.74
N THR A 20 17.25 -69.90 17.87
CA THR A 20 18.25 -70.99 17.96
C THR A 20 17.65 -72.20 18.66
N VAL A 21 18.07 -73.40 18.27
CA VAL A 21 17.72 -74.66 18.93
C VAL A 21 18.99 -75.45 19.23
N ALA A 22 19.01 -76.17 20.36
CA ALA A 22 20.02 -77.19 20.61
C ALA A 22 19.33 -78.56 20.72
N ALA A 23 19.85 -79.55 20.03
CA ALA A 23 19.31 -80.91 20.01
C ALA A 23 20.45 -81.94 20.04
N THR A 24 20.17 -83.10 20.63
CA THR A 24 21.09 -84.24 20.73
C THR A 24 20.43 -85.49 20.15
N GLY A 25 21.23 -86.42 19.61
CA GLY A 25 20.75 -87.67 19.02
C GLY A 25 21.79 -88.28 18.07
N THR A 26 21.48 -89.45 17.49
CA THR A 26 22.33 -90.09 16.48
C THR A 26 22.54 -89.16 15.28
N PRO A 27 23.77 -88.76 14.94
CA PRO A 27 24.03 -87.93 13.77
C PRO A 27 23.76 -88.67 12.44
N PRO A 28 23.54 -87.94 11.32
CA PRO A 28 23.40 -86.48 11.24
C PRO A 28 22.03 -86.00 11.74
N LEU A 29 22.01 -84.83 12.38
CA LEU A 29 20.77 -84.12 12.71
C LEU A 29 20.41 -83.18 11.56
N SER A 30 19.16 -83.24 11.12
CA SER A 30 18.58 -82.33 10.12
C SER A 30 17.58 -81.40 10.79
N TYR A 31 17.60 -80.12 10.41
CA TYR A 31 16.71 -79.10 10.94
C TYR A 31 15.80 -78.58 9.83
N GLN A 32 14.59 -78.17 10.19
CA GLN A 32 13.70 -77.44 9.29
C GLN A 32 12.83 -76.47 10.08
N TRP A 33 13.05 -75.17 9.91
CA TRP A 33 12.26 -74.14 10.56
C TRP A 33 10.91 -73.92 9.86
N GLN A 34 9.92 -73.54 10.68
CA GLN A 34 8.55 -73.24 10.27
C GLN A 34 8.10 -71.91 10.90
N LYS A 35 7.33 -71.13 10.13
CA LYS A 35 6.61 -69.93 10.58
C LYS A 35 5.11 -70.23 10.52
N ASP A 36 4.42 -70.09 11.65
CA ASP A 36 2.98 -70.34 11.78
C ASP A 36 2.56 -71.72 11.21
N GLY A 37 3.40 -72.73 11.43
CA GLY A 37 3.21 -74.10 10.94
C GLY A 37 3.64 -74.36 9.50
N THR A 38 3.98 -73.32 8.72
CA THR A 38 4.42 -73.45 7.32
C THR A 38 5.94 -73.50 7.23
N THR A 39 6.47 -74.41 6.41
CA THR A 39 7.92 -74.58 6.18
C THR A 39 8.56 -73.34 5.57
N ILE A 40 9.67 -72.89 6.17
CA ILE A 40 10.51 -71.82 5.63
C ILE A 40 11.58 -72.47 4.74
N GLY A 41 11.49 -72.25 3.42
CA GLY A 41 12.44 -72.84 2.47
C GLY A 41 13.90 -72.50 2.80
N GLY A 42 14.77 -73.51 2.80
CA GLY A 42 16.22 -73.35 3.03
C GLY A 42 16.66 -73.12 4.48
N ALA A 43 15.71 -72.97 5.43
CA ALA A 43 16.03 -72.79 6.84
C ALA A 43 16.34 -74.12 7.54
N THR A 44 17.51 -74.70 7.23
CA THR A 44 17.90 -76.07 7.65
C THR A 44 19.06 -76.12 8.65
N SER A 45 19.35 -75.00 9.32
CA SER A 45 20.40 -74.90 10.35
C SER A 45 19.82 -74.95 11.77
N SER A 46 20.69 -75.13 12.77
CA SER A 46 20.34 -75.05 14.20
C SER A 46 19.91 -73.64 14.65
N SER A 47 20.06 -72.64 13.78
CA SER A 47 19.53 -71.30 13.95
C SER A 47 18.77 -70.84 12.69
N TYR A 48 17.87 -69.87 12.88
CA TYR A 48 17.20 -69.14 11.81
C TYR A 48 17.10 -67.66 12.17
N THR A 49 17.54 -66.81 11.25
CA THR A 49 17.38 -65.36 11.34
C THR A 49 16.32 -64.92 10.34
N THR A 50 15.32 -64.18 10.81
CA THR A 50 14.27 -63.64 9.95
C THR A 50 14.86 -62.62 8.96
N PRO A 51 14.20 -62.39 7.81
CA PRO A 51 14.35 -61.12 7.09
C PRO A 51 14.01 -59.92 7.99
N ALA A 52 14.30 -58.70 7.51
CA ALA A 52 13.89 -57.48 8.19
C ALA A 52 12.37 -57.51 8.45
N THR A 53 11.98 -57.39 9.71
CA THR A 53 10.60 -57.59 10.15
C THR A 53 9.69 -56.44 9.73
N THR A 54 8.43 -56.76 9.44
CA THR A 54 7.35 -55.82 9.19
C THR A 54 6.35 -55.84 10.35
N ALA A 55 5.46 -54.85 10.44
CA ALA A 55 4.41 -54.85 11.46
C ALA A 55 3.47 -56.08 11.34
N ALA A 56 3.35 -56.68 10.15
CA ALA A 56 2.55 -57.87 9.91
C ALA A 56 3.17 -59.15 10.50
N ASP A 57 4.47 -59.14 10.84
CA ASP A 57 5.15 -60.29 11.47
C ASP A 57 4.90 -60.37 12.98
N ASN A 58 4.23 -59.38 13.57
CA ASN A 58 3.97 -59.37 15.01
C ASN A 58 3.07 -60.55 15.40
N ARG A 59 3.50 -61.28 16.44
CA ARG A 59 2.90 -62.52 16.96
C ARG A 59 3.11 -63.77 16.10
N ALA A 60 3.89 -63.70 15.01
CA ALA A 60 4.27 -64.89 14.26
C ALA A 60 5.00 -65.89 15.16
N GLN A 61 4.71 -67.18 14.99
CA GLN A 61 5.28 -68.27 15.77
C GLN A 61 6.35 -69.02 14.98
N PHE A 62 7.53 -69.16 15.55
CA PHE A 62 8.65 -69.89 14.97
C PHE A 62 8.91 -71.18 15.74
N ARG A 63 8.97 -72.30 15.04
CA ARG A 63 9.40 -73.60 15.59
C ARG A 63 10.25 -74.36 14.59
N VAL A 64 11.00 -75.33 15.07
CA VAL A 64 11.88 -76.16 14.25
C VAL A 64 11.56 -77.63 14.45
N VAL A 65 11.56 -78.38 13.34
CA VAL A 65 11.50 -79.83 13.36
C VAL A 65 12.93 -80.35 13.21
N VAL A 66 13.38 -81.13 14.19
CA VAL A 66 14.69 -81.79 14.19
C VAL A 66 14.49 -83.27 13.92
N SER A 67 15.26 -83.84 12.99
CA SER A 67 15.14 -85.25 12.58
C SER A 67 16.48 -85.94 12.41
N ASN A 68 16.47 -87.27 12.53
CA ASN A 68 17.58 -88.16 12.20
C ASN A 68 17.03 -89.53 11.74
N SER A 69 17.88 -90.54 11.63
CA SER A 69 17.46 -91.89 11.20
C SER A 69 16.46 -92.59 12.13
N ALA A 70 16.29 -92.13 13.37
CA ALA A 70 15.36 -92.71 14.34
C ALA A 70 13.99 -92.03 14.35
N GLY A 71 13.84 -90.84 13.74
CA GLY A 71 12.57 -90.11 13.67
C GLY A 71 12.74 -88.59 13.76
N SER A 72 11.64 -87.90 14.08
CA SER A 72 11.60 -86.43 14.18
C SER A 72 10.91 -85.94 15.45
N VAL A 73 11.36 -84.81 15.97
CA VAL A 73 10.73 -84.09 17.09
C VAL A 73 10.60 -82.61 16.75
N ALA A 74 9.47 -82.00 17.12
CA ALA A 74 9.24 -80.58 16.96
C ALA A 74 9.59 -79.82 18.25
N SER A 75 10.17 -78.62 18.12
CA SER A 75 10.33 -77.69 19.23
C SER A 75 8.98 -77.11 19.67
N SER A 76 8.95 -76.52 20.87
CA SER A 76 7.92 -75.54 21.21
C SER A 76 8.03 -74.33 20.27
N ALA A 77 6.92 -73.61 20.10
CA ALA A 77 6.89 -72.37 19.34
C ALA A 77 7.42 -71.19 20.17
N ALA A 78 8.29 -70.39 19.55
CA ALA A 78 8.72 -69.09 20.04
C ALA A 78 7.94 -67.98 19.32
N THR A 79 7.45 -66.99 20.07
CA THR A 79 6.70 -65.86 19.49
C THR A 79 7.66 -64.74 19.11
N LEU A 80 7.48 -64.18 17.92
CA LEU A 80 8.10 -62.93 17.51
C LEU A 80 7.20 -61.75 17.89
N THR A 81 7.68 -60.85 18.73
CA THR A 81 7.02 -59.56 19.00
C THR A 81 7.71 -58.48 18.16
N VAL A 82 6.95 -57.76 17.33
CA VAL A 82 7.48 -56.66 16.52
C VAL A 82 6.91 -55.34 17.02
N ASN A 83 7.78 -54.47 17.55
CA ASN A 83 7.44 -53.13 18.00
C ASN A 83 7.42 -52.15 16.82
N SER A 84 6.28 -51.52 16.55
CA SER A 84 6.10 -50.59 15.43
C SER A 84 6.52 -49.14 15.71
N GLY A 85 7.00 -48.83 16.93
CA GLY A 85 7.23 -47.45 17.37
C GLY A 85 5.91 -46.66 17.53
N PRO A 86 5.94 -45.49 18.21
CA PRO A 86 4.80 -44.59 18.24
C PRO A 86 4.55 -43.99 16.84
N PRO A 87 3.29 -43.76 16.44
CA PRO A 87 2.99 -43.03 15.21
C PRO A 87 3.65 -41.64 15.22
N PRO A 88 4.07 -41.09 14.07
CA PRO A 88 4.55 -39.72 14.00
C PRO A 88 3.47 -38.78 14.55
N GLN A 89 3.83 -37.98 15.55
CA GLN A 89 2.90 -37.07 16.20
C GLN A 89 2.48 -35.97 15.21
N LEU A 90 1.20 -35.60 15.22
CA LEU A 90 0.70 -34.47 14.44
C LEU A 90 1.39 -33.17 14.87
N GLN A 91 1.98 -32.46 13.91
CA GLN A 91 2.68 -31.20 14.14
C GLN A 91 2.47 -30.24 12.96
N ILE A 92 2.36 -28.95 13.26
CA ILE A 92 2.36 -27.88 12.24
C ILE A 92 3.81 -27.53 11.91
N THR A 93 4.15 -27.54 10.63
CA THR A 93 5.52 -27.22 10.15
C THR A 93 5.66 -25.79 9.64
N THR A 94 4.55 -25.08 9.41
CA THR A 94 4.58 -23.65 9.08
C THR A 94 5.05 -22.84 10.29
N THR A 95 6.20 -22.18 10.15
CA THR A 95 6.80 -21.34 11.20
C THR A 95 6.61 -19.84 10.95
N SER A 96 6.31 -19.44 9.72
CA SER A 96 6.05 -18.05 9.33
C SER A 96 5.15 -18.01 8.10
N LEU A 97 4.51 -16.85 7.90
CA LEU A 97 3.70 -16.53 6.73
C LEU A 97 4.25 -15.25 6.09
N PRO A 98 4.10 -15.07 4.76
CA PRO A 98 4.44 -13.81 4.12
C PRO A 98 3.62 -12.65 4.69
N ASN A 99 4.25 -11.47 4.78
CA ASN A 99 3.54 -10.21 4.96
C ASN A 99 3.00 -9.73 3.62
N ASP A 100 2.06 -8.77 3.63
CA ASP A 100 1.48 -8.22 2.41
C ASP A 100 1.12 -6.72 2.55
N GLN A 101 0.58 -6.14 1.48
CA GLN A 101 0.06 -4.78 1.43
C GLN A 101 -1.47 -4.76 1.41
N LEU A 102 -2.04 -3.69 1.94
CA LEU A 102 -3.48 -3.43 1.88
C LEU A 102 -3.98 -3.50 0.42
N GLN A 103 -5.16 -4.10 0.20
CA GLN A 103 -5.79 -4.28 -1.12
C GLN A 103 -5.01 -5.14 -2.13
N THR A 104 -3.97 -5.87 -1.72
CA THR A 104 -3.25 -6.82 -2.59
C THR A 104 -3.75 -8.25 -2.40
N ALA A 105 -3.84 -9.04 -3.47
CA ALA A 105 -4.30 -10.42 -3.37
C ALA A 105 -3.29 -11.30 -2.60
N TYR A 106 -3.76 -11.95 -1.55
CA TYR A 106 -2.95 -12.81 -0.67
C TYR A 106 -3.26 -14.29 -0.88
N SER A 107 -2.23 -15.14 -0.86
CA SER A 107 -2.38 -16.60 -0.80
C SER A 107 -1.18 -17.26 -0.12
N ALA A 108 -1.43 -18.05 0.93
CA ALA A 108 -0.41 -18.86 1.61
C ALA A 108 -1.02 -20.18 2.09
N THR A 109 -0.23 -21.26 2.13
CA THR A 109 -0.71 -22.59 2.55
C THR A 109 -0.02 -23.05 3.83
N LEU A 110 -0.81 -23.43 4.81
CA LEU A 110 -0.35 -24.04 6.05
C LEU A 110 0.05 -25.51 5.82
N GLN A 111 1.10 -25.96 6.50
CA GLN A 111 1.63 -27.31 6.38
C GLN A 111 1.70 -28.02 7.73
N ALA A 112 1.41 -29.31 7.73
CA ALA A 112 1.51 -30.20 8.88
C ALA A 112 2.10 -31.56 8.48
N THR A 113 2.64 -32.27 9.46
CA THR A 113 3.17 -33.64 9.32
C THR A 113 2.67 -34.53 10.46
N GLY A 114 2.78 -35.84 10.28
CA GLY A 114 2.33 -36.85 11.24
C GLY A 114 0.80 -36.96 11.35
N GLY A 115 0.32 -37.74 12.32
CA GLY A 115 -1.11 -38.02 12.46
C GLY A 115 -1.72 -38.76 11.26
N THR A 116 -3.05 -38.78 11.21
CA THR A 116 -3.84 -39.50 10.20
C THR A 116 -4.60 -38.53 9.30
N THR A 117 -4.26 -38.46 8.01
CA THR A 117 -5.00 -37.65 7.03
C THR A 117 -6.45 -38.12 6.85
N PRO A 118 -7.39 -37.25 6.44
CA PRO A 118 -7.22 -35.84 6.07
C PRO A 118 -7.03 -34.91 7.28
N TYR A 119 -6.42 -33.74 7.04
CA TYR A 119 -6.29 -32.69 8.03
C TYR A 119 -7.46 -31.70 7.92
N SER A 120 -7.84 -31.13 9.07
CA SER A 120 -8.80 -30.04 9.19
C SER A 120 -8.17 -28.88 9.95
N TRP A 121 -8.25 -27.68 9.37
CA TRP A 121 -7.61 -26.46 9.84
C TRP A 121 -8.63 -25.47 10.39
N SER A 122 -8.28 -24.81 11.49
CA SER A 122 -9.09 -23.74 12.08
C SER A 122 -8.22 -22.69 12.78
N ILE A 123 -8.81 -21.52 13.06
CA ILE A 123 -8.21 -20.49 13.92
C ILE A 123 -8.76 -20.69 15.33
N SER A 124 -7.88 -20.96 16.30
CA SER A 124 -8.27 -21.23 17.69
C SER A 124 -8.21 -19.99 18.59
N SER A 125 -7.41 -18.98 18.21
CA SER A 125 -7.41 -17.66 18.86
C SER A 125 -6.91 -16.57 17.91
N GLY A 126 -7.27 -15.31 18.18
CA GLY A 126 -6.99 -14.18 17.29
C GLY A 126 -7.87 -14.20 16.04
N SER A 127 -7.50 -13.40 15.04
CA SER A 127 -8.22 -13.30 13.77
C SER A 127 -7.26 -13.08 12.62
N LEU A 128 -7.64 -13.57 11.44
CA LEU A 128 -6.98 -13.17 10.20
C LEU A 128 -7.25 -11.68 9.90
N PRO A 129 -6.40 -11.01 9.10
CA PRO A 129 -6.72 -9.70 8.55
C PRO A 129 -8.10 -9.72 7.87
N THR A 130 -8.90 -8.68 8.08
CA THR A 130 -10.22 -8.54 7.44
C THR A 130 -10.08 -8.68 5.92
N GLY A 131 -10.88 -9.55 5.30
CA GLY A 131 -10.81 -9.85 3.87
C GLY A 131 -10.00 -11.10 3.52
N LEU A 132 -9.29 -11.70 4.49
CA LEU A 132 -8.66 -13.02 4.36
C LEU A 132 -9.51 -14.12 5.00
N THR A 133 -9.46 -15.33 4.43
CA THR A 133 -10.19 -16.51 4.91
C THR A 133 -9.28 -17.74 4.92
N LEU A 134 -9.53 -18.69 5.83
CA LEU A 134 -8.85 -19.99 5.90
C LEU A 134 -9.75 -21.08 5.33
N ALA A 135 -9.27 -21.78 4.30
CA ALA A 135 -9.90 -22.98 3.77
C ALA A 135 -9.59 -24.19 4.68
N ALA A 136 -10.61 -24.67 5.42
CA ALA A 136 -10.43 -25.67 6.47
C ALA A 136 -9.84 -27.01 6.00
N THR A 137 -10.05 -27.42 4.74
CA THR A 137 -9.60 -28.72 4.24
C THR A 137 -8.22 -28.68 3.58
N THR A 138 -7.81 -27.53 3.07
CA THR A 138 -6.53 -27.37 2.35
C THR A 138 -5.48 -26.61 3.15
N GLY A 139 -5.88 -25.88 4.20
CA GLY A 139 -4.99 -25.01 4.96
C GLY A 139 -4.60 -23.72 4.22
N VAL A 140 -5.25 -23.41 3.09
CA VAL A 140 -4.98 -22.20 2.32
C VAL A 140 -5.61 -20.98 3.00
N ILE A 141 -4.80 -19.99 3.33
CA ILE A 141 -5.25 -18.64 3.71
C ILE A 141 -5.23 -17.78 2.45
N SER A 142 -6.37 -17.21 2.06
CA SER A 142 -6.46 -16.39 0.84
C SER A 142 -7.53 -15.30 0.92
N GLY A 143 -7.41 -14.30 0.06
CA GLY A 143 -8.34 -13.18 -0.05
C GLY A 143 -7.62 -11.86 -0.36
N THR A 144 -8.28 -10.74 -0.09
CA THR A 144 -7.72 -9.40 -0.25
C THR A 144 -7.90 -8.64 1.06
N PRO A 145 -6.82 -8.27 1.77
CA PRO A 145 -6.93 -7.63 3.07
C PRO A 145 -7.43 -6.19 2.93
N THR A 146 -8.38 -5.80 3.78
CA THR A 146 -9.01 -4.48 3.78
C THR A 146 -8.67 -3.62 4.99
N ALA A 147 -7.83 -4.12 5.91
CA ALA A 147 -7.31 -3.37 7.04
C ALA A 147 -5.80 -3.59 7.17
N ALA A 148 -5.07 -2.49 7.37
CA ALA A 148 -3.64 -2.56 7.67
C ALA A 148 -3.43 -2.81 9.17
N GLY A 149 -2.33 -3.47 9.52
CA GLY A 149 -2.00 -3.79 10.91
C GLY A 149 -1.16 -5.05 11.06
N THR A 150 -0.89 -5.41 12.30
CA THR A 150 -0.25 -6.67 12.68
C THR A 150 -1.32 -7.61 13.25
N PHE A 151 -1.49 -8.77 12.65
CA PHE A 151 -2.57 -9.71 12.98
C PHE A 151 -2.00 -11.02 13.53
N PRO A 152 -1.78 -11.13 14.86
CA PRO A 152 -1.40 -12.38 15.49
C PRO A 152 -2.61 -13.31 15.64
N PHE A 153 -2.43 -14.59 15.32
CA PHE A 153 -3.45 -15.62 15.49
C PHE A 153 -2.83 -16.98 15.80
N THR A 154 -3.60 -17.87 16.41
CA THR A 154 -3.18 -19.28 16.62
C THR A 154 -3.97 -20.16 15.67
N VAL A 155 -3.25 -20.90 14.83
CA VAL A 155 -3.83 -21.92 13.97
C VAL A 155 -3.85 -23.26 14.70
N LYS A 156 -4.90 -24.05 14.46
CA LYS A 156 -5.04 -25.43 14.92
C LYS A 156 -5.20 -26.35 13.70
N VAL A 157 -4.50 -27.48 13.72
CA VAL A 157 -4.72 -28.61 12.83
C VAL A 157 -5.26 -29.79 13.62
N SER A 158 -6.27 -30.46 13.10
CA SER A 158 -6.81 -31.73 13.60
C SER A 158 -6.68 -32.80 12.53
N ASP A 159 -6.35 -34.02 12.95
CA ASP A 159 -6.30 -35.19 12.07
C ASP A 159 -7.57 -36.05 12.19
N ASN A 160 -7.69 -37.07 11.36
CA ASN A 160 -8.85 -37.97 11.33
C ASN A 160 -8.89 -38.97 12.52
N ALA A 161 -7.83 -39.05 13.31
CA ALA A 161 -7.78 -39.86 14.53
C ALA A 161 -8.12 -39.06 15.80
N GLY A 162 -8.45 -37.76 15.65
CA GLY A 162 -8.80 -36.86 16.76
C GLY A 162 -7.60 -36.20 17.44
N ASN A 163 -6.38 -36.37 16.93
CA ASN A 163 -5.21 -35.64 17.40
C ASN A 163 -5.29 -34.18 16.96
N SER A 164 -4.66 -33.28 17.71
CA SER A 164 -4.54 -31.88 17.30
C SER A 164 -3.21 -31.27 17.69
N ALA A 165 -2.77 -30.29 16.91
CA ALA A 165 -1.62 -29.44 17.18
C ALA A 165 -1.98 -27.97 16.91
N SER A 166 -1.32 -27.05 17.60
CA SER A 166 -1.54 -25.61 17.45
C SER A 166 -0.20 -24.88 17.32
N ALA A 167 -0.19 -23.78 16.56
CA ALA A 167 0.98 -22.92 16.40
C ALA A 167 0.57 -21.43 16.32
N PRO A 168 1.27 -20.52 17.00
CA PRO A 168 1.08 -19.09 16.82
C PRO A 168 1.72 -18.64 15.51
N LEU A 169 1.01 -17.82 14.73
CA LEU A 169 1.46 -17.20 13.49
C LEU A 169 1.05 -15.72 13.47
N THR A 170 1.62 -14.97 12.54
CA THR A 170 1.31 -13.55 12.36
C THR A 170 1.37 -13.21 10.87
N ILE A 171 0.44 -12.37 10.43
CA ILE A 171 0.49 -11.70 9.12
C ILE A 171 0.55 -10.19 9.39
N ILE A 172 1.50 -9.49 8.78
CA ILE A 172 1.55 -8.02 8.80
C ILE A 172 1.00 -7.52 7.46
N ILE A 173 -0.04 -6.69 7.51
CA ILE A 173 -0.55 -5.94 6.36
C ILE A 173 -0.07 -4.50 6.50
N THR A 174 0.83 -4.10 5.62
CA THR A 174 1.29 -2.71 5.58
C THR A 174 0.28 -1.85 4.83
N ALA A 175 -0.03 -0.66 5.35
CA ALA A 175 -0.80 0.31 4.60
C ALA A 175 0.01 0.71 3.38
N THR A 176 -0.61 0.66 2.20
CA THR A 176 -0.06 1.30 1.01
C THR A 176 -0.20 2.80 1.24
N THR A 177 0.88 3.47 1.64
CA THR A 177 0.95 4.92 1.46
C THR A 177 0.97 5.13 -0.05
N ALA A 178 -0.15 5.55 -0.62
CA ALA A 178 -0.12 6.09 -1.98
C ALA A 178 0.96 7.17 -1.99
N ALA A 179 1.98 7.01 -2.83
CA ALA A 179 2.95 8.06 -3.04
C ALA A 179 2.19 9.33 -3.46
N ALA A 180 2.67 10.50 -3.04
CA ALA A 180 2.11 11.77 -3.50
C ALA A 180 2.04 11.74 -5.04
N PRO A 181 0.85 11.90 -5.65
CA PRO A 181 0.71 11.74 -7.08
C PRO A 181 1.45 12.81 -7.88
N PHE A 182 1.71 13.97 -7.28
CA PHE A 182 2.41 15.06 -7.94
C PHE A 182 3.78 15.35 -7.31
N GLY A 183 4.78 15.55 -8.16
CA GLY A 183 6.11 16.04 -7.78
C GLY A 183 6.15 17.56 -7.68
N HIS A 184 5.36 18.25 -8.52
CA HIS A 184 5.26 19.70 -8.55
C HIS A 184 3.81 20.14 -8.79
N VAL A 185 3.29 21.02 -7.94
CA VAL A 185 2.00 21.69 -8.13
C VAL A 185 2.23 23.19 -8.30
N VAL A 186 1.80 23.74 -9.43
CA VAL A 186 1.91 25.16 -9.77
C VAL A 186 0.51 25.74 -9.87
N ILE A 187 0.24 26.82 -9.15
CA ILE A 187 -0.99 27.60 -9.28
C ILE A 187 -0.69 28.96 -9.87
N VAL A 188 -1.48 29.37 -10.86
CA VAL A 188 -1.55 30.73 -11.39
C VAL A 188 -2.95 31.25 -11.05
N VAL A 189 -3.01 32.43 -10.44
CA VAL A 189 -4.29 33.10 -10.16
C VAL A 189 -4.44 34.28 -11.10
N GLU A 190 -5.50 34.24 -11.88
CA GLU A 190 -5.97 35.31 -12.76
C GLU A 190 -7.10 36.06 -12.04
N GLU A 191 -7.47 37.23 -12.54
CA GLU A 191 -8.33 38.18 -11.85
C GLU A 191 -9.65 38.48 -12.57
N ASN A 192 -10.66 38.65 -11.71
CA ASN A 192 -11.90 39.39 -11.89
C ASN A 192 -12.72 39.14 -13.17
N THR A 193 -12.72 37.91 -13.67
CA THR A 193 -13.41 37.55 -14.92
C THR A 193 -14.46 36.46 -14.73
N ASN A 194 -15.70 36.77 -15.14
CA ASN A 194 -16.79 35.80 -15.15
C ASN A 194 -16.45 34.56 -15.99
N TYR A 195 -16.86 33.38 -15.52
CA TYR A 195 -16.73 32.12 -16.27
C TYR A 195 -17.22 32.22 -17.72
N ALA A 196 -18.38 32.86 -17.93
CA ALA A 196 -19.00 33.02 -19.26
C ALA A 196 -18.22 33.96 -20.20
N ASN A 197 -17.35 34.81 -19.66
CA ASN A 197 -16.50 35.70 -20.46
C ASN A 197 -15.19 35.02 -20.90
N VAL A 198 -14.80 33.93 -20.23
CA VAL A 198 -13.60 33.15 -20.56
C VAL A 198 -13.95 31.96 -21.46
N VAL A 199 -14.90 31.12 -21.05
CA VAL A 199 -15.17 29.84 -21.72
C VAL A 199 -15.81 30.07 -23.09
N GLY A 200 -15.16 29.56 -24.14
CA GLY A 200 -15.56 29.77 -25.54
C GLY A 200 -15.18 31.14 -26.10
N SER A 201 -14.54 32.01 -25.31
CA SER A 201 -14.15 33.34 -25.75
C SER A 201 -12.94 33.33 -26.68
N SER A 202 -13.03 34.11 -27.76
CA SER A 202 -11.89 34.36 -28.66
C SER A 202 -10.76 35.19 -28.03
N GLN A 203 -11.00 35.79 -26.85
CA GLN A 203 -9.97 36.52 -26.12
C GLN A 203 -9.06 35.59 -25.31
N ALA A 204 -9.50 34.38 -24.96
CA ALA A 204 -8.72 33.40 -24.18
C ALA A 204 -8.46 32.07 -24.93
N PRO A 205 -7.96 32.09 -26.17
CA PRO A 205 -7.81 30.87 -26.97
C PRO A 205 -6.83 29.86 -26.35
N TYR A 206 -5.77 30.29 -25.67
CA TYR A 206 -4.80 29.38 -25.06
C TYR A 206 -5.41 28.65 -23.86
N LEU A 207 -6.02 29.37 -22.92
CA LEU A 207 -6.66 28.77 -21.76
C LEU A 207 -7.83 27.84 -22.16
N ASN A 208 -8.63 28.23 -23.15
CA ASN A 208 -9.67 27.33 -23.70
C ASN A 208 -9.07 26.06 -24.35
N GLY A 209 -7.90 26.20 -24.99
CA GLY A 209 -7.13 25.06 -25.50
C GLY A 209 -6.70 24.10 -24.39
N LEU A 210 -6.18 24.64 -23.28
CA LEU A 210 -5.81 23.84 -22.10
C LEU A 210 -7.02 23.11 -21.51
N MET A 211 -8.15 23.79 -21.34
CA MET A 211 -9.38 23.16 -20.81
C MET A 211 -9.91 22.04 -21.73
N THR A 212 -9.81 22.22 -23.05
CA THR A 212 -10.21 21.21 -24.04
C THR A 212 -9.26 20.01 -24.05
N GLN A 213 -7.96 20.25 -23.85
CA GLN A 213 -6.95 19.20 -23.86
C GLN A 213 -6.89 18.41 -22.55
N TYR A 214 -7.11 19.08 -21.42
CA TYR A 214 -6.95 18.53 -20.08
C TYR A 214 -8.28 18.53 -19.34
N GLY A 215 -8.46 19.26 -18.25
CA GLY A 215 -9.75 19.33 -17.58
C GLY A 215 -10.12 20.71 -17.05
N SER A 216 -11.42 20.91 -16.83
CA SER A 216 -11.96 22.13 -16.24
C SER A 216 -13.16 21.86 -15.32
N ALA A 217 -13.30 22.67 -14.28
CA ALA A 217 -14.47 22.64 -13.42
C ALA A 217 -15.53 23.58 -13.99
N THR A 218 -16.68 23.03 -14.39
CA THR A 218 -17.77 23.85 -14.92
C THR A 218 -18.58 24.50 -13.81
N GLN A 219 -18.59 23.96 -12.59
CA GLN A 219 -19.31 24.53 -11.44
C GLN A 219 -18.33 25.00 -10.36
N TYR A 220 -17.35 25.83 -10.75
CA TYR A 220 -16.40 26.43 -9.83
C TYR A 220 -16.80 27.87 -9.48
N TYR A 221 -16.81 28.19 -8.20
CA TYR A 221 -17.23 29.49 -7.69
C TYR A 221 -16.17 30.08 -6.76
N ALA A 222 -15.94 31.37 -6.90
CA ALA A 222 -15.18 32.14 -5.95
C ALA A 222 -15.98 32.32 -4.66
N ASN A 223 -15.27 32.50 -3.55
CA ASN A 223 -15.87 32.46 -2.22
C ASN A 223 -16.40 33.82 -1.77
N THR A 224 -15.83 34.92 -2.26
CA THR A 224 -16.16 36.25 -1.74
C THR A 224 -15.78 37.36 -2.72
N HIS A 225 -16.10 38.59 -2.31
CA HIS A 225 -15.67 39.86 -2.87
C HIS A 225 -15.19 40.76 -1.73
N PRO A 226 -14.11 41.54 -1.89
CA PRO A 226 -13.20 41.61 -3.05
C PRO A 226 -12.07 40.57 -3.00
N SER A 227 -11.16 40.62 -3.99
CA SER A 227 -10.10 39.64 -4.29
C SER A 227 -9.36 39.05 -3.10
N ILE A 228 -8.88 39.87 -2.14
CA ILE A 228 -7.97 39.40 -1.07
C ILE A 228 -8.53 38.20 -0.28
N GLY A 229 -9.84 38.12 -0.09
CA GLY A 229 -10.48 37.03 0.62
C GLY A 229 -10.36 35.68 -0.10
N ASN A 230 -10.38 35.70 -1.44
CA ASN A 230 -10.21 34.50 -2.28
C ASN A 230 -8.75 33.99 -2.22
N TYR A 231 -7.75 34.87 -2.23
CA TYR A 231 -6.36 34.51 -2.01
C TYR A 231 -6.10 33.91 -0.61
N MET A 232 -6.76 34.46 0.42
CA MET A 232 -6.72 33.88 1.76
C MET A 232 -7.37 32.49 1.77
N MET A 233 -8.48 32.29 1.04
CA MET A 233 -9.11 30.98 0.93
C MET A 233 -8.20 29.96 0.22
N LEU A 234 -7.52 30.36 -0.86
CA LEU A 234 -6.58 29.52 -1.61
C LEU A 234 -5.34 29.09 -0.80
N THR A 235 -5.01 29.78 0.29
CA THR A 235 -3.80 29.50 1.08
C THR A 235 -4.04 29.11 2.53
N THR A 236 -5.22 29.42 3.09
CA THR A 236 -5.57 29.15 4.50
C THR A 236 -6.88 28.37 4.66
N GLY A 237 -7.64 28.20 3.59
CA GLY A 237 -8.97 27.61 3.65
C GLY A 237 -9.98 28.47 4.42
N GLN A 238 -9.73 29.79 4.54
CA GLN A 238 -10.59 30.76 5.23
C GLN A 238 -10.56 32.11 4.52
N VAL A 239 -11.69 32.82 4.53
CA VAL A 239 -11.73 34.26 4.25
C VAL A 239 -11.37 35.00 5.53
N LEU A 240 -10.09 35.35 5.69
CA LEU A 240 -9.58 36.01 6.91
C LEU A 240 -9.76 37.53 6.88
N THR A 241 -9.78 38.11 5.69
CA THR A 241 -10.02 39.54 5.45
C THR A 241 -10.62 39.72 4.05
N ASN A 242 -11.36 40.81 3.88
CA ASN A 242 -11.92 41.31 2.62
C ASN A 242 -11.56 42.81 2.45
N ASP A 243 -10.51 43.26 3.14
CA ASP A 243 -10.03 44.63 3.11
C ASP A 243 -8.75 44.70 2.31
N ASP A 244 -8.88 45.04 1.02
CA ASP A 244 -7.78 45.14 0.05
C ASP A 244 -6.73 46.21 0.42
N SER A 245 -7.04 47.10 1.36
CA SER A 245 -6.09 48.12 1.82
C SER A 245 -5.05 47.56 2.80
N GLN A 246 -5.25 46.33 3.29
CA GLN A 246 -4.35 45.71 4.24
C GLN A 246 -3.07 45.23 3.55
N THR A 247 -1.95 45.49 4.21
CA THR A 247 -0.62 45.01 3.84
C THR A 247 -0.19 43.86 4.77
N PRO A 248 0.87 43.11 4.42
CA PRO A 248 1.42 42.09 5.31
C PRO A 248 1.76 42.58 6.71
N GLN A 249 2.18 43.84 6.86
CA GLN A 249 2.50 44.44 8.17
C GLN A 249 1.25 44.80 8.97
N SER A 250 0.19 45.28 8.32
CA SER A 250 -1.06 45.63 9.02
C SER A 250 -1.94 44.42 9.29
N PHE A 251 -1.78 43.33 8.54
CA PHE A 251 -2.56 42.10 8.68
C PHE A 251 -1.70 40.83 8.57
N PRO A 252 -0.80 40.56 9.54
CA PRO A 252 -0.04 39.32 9.55
C PRO A 252 -0.94 38.11 9.86
N VAL A 253 -0.90 37.09 8.99
CA VAL A 253 -1.75 35.91 9.08
C VAL A 253 -1.05 34.80 9.86
N SER A 254 -1.51 34.56 11.09
CA SER A 254 -1.02 33.47 11.95
C SER A 254 -1.84 32.18 11.86
N ALA A 255 -3.01 32.24 11.21
CA ALA A 255 -3.90 31.11 10.98
C ALA A 255 -3.17 29.94 10.30
N ASN A 256 -3.72 28.73 10.43
CA ASN A 256 -3.18 27.58 9.73
C ASN A 256 -3.23 27.75 8.22
N ASN A 257 -2.15 27.38 7.53
CA ASN A 257 -1.91 27.79 6.16
C ASN A 257 -1.05 26.77 5.39
N VAL A 258 -1.08 26.92 4.06
CA VAL A 258 -0.40 26.05 3.10
C VAL A 258 1.10 25.93 3.37
N VAL A 259 1.79 27.02 3.73
CA VAL A 259 3.24 27.00 3.99
C VAL A 259 3.56 26.14 5.19
N ARG A 260 2.82 26.31 6.30
CA ARG A 260 3.03 25.53 7.52
C ARG A 260 2.88 24.04 7.25
N GLU A 261 1.83 23.66 6.52
CA GLU A 261 1.53 22.26 6.25
C GLU A 261 2.50 21.63 5.23
N LEU A 262 2.95 22.40 4.24
CA LEU A 262 4.02 21.96 3.33
C LEU A 262 5.33 21.71 4.09
N LEU A 263 5.76 22.66 4.92
CA LEU A 263 6.99 22.53 5.70
C LEU A 263 6.93 21.34 6.67
N ALA A 264 5.78 21.12 7.32
CA ALA A 264 5.55 19.96 8.19
C ALA A 264 5.65 18.62 7.43
N ALA A 265 5.30 18.60 6.16
CA ALA A 265 5.43 17.45 5.26
C ALA A 265 6.81 17.34 4.59
N GLY A 266 7.76 18.23 4.92
CA GLY A 266 9.09 18.26 4.30
C GLY A 266 9.08 18.74 2.85
N LYS A 267 8.07 19.53 2.45
CA LYS A 267 7.87 20.04 1.10
C LYS A 267 8.44 21.44 0.94
N THR A 268 8.96 21.71 -0.26
CA THR A 268 9.51 23.01 -0.67
C THR A 268 8.43 23.86 -1.34
N TRP A 269 8.55 25.17 -1.24
CA TRP A 269 7.59 26.09 -1.84
C TRP A 269 8.25 27.40 -2.28
N LYS A 270 7.68 28.07 -3.29
CA LYS A 270 8.01 29.46 -3.65
C LYS A 270 6.80 30.24 -4.17
N SER A 271 6.82 31.56 -3.96
CA SER A 271 5.97 32.52 -4.67
C SER A 271 6.79 33.21 -5.75
N TYR A 272 6.32 33.21 -6.99
CA TYR A 272 6.95 33.87 -8.12
C TYR A 272 6.03 35.01 -8.57
N ALA A 273 6.40 36.24 -8.24
CA ALA A 273 5.55 37.40 -8.48
C ALA A 273 6.17 38.38 -9.47
N GLU A 274 5.41 38.80 -10.47
CA GLU A 274 5.84 39.87 -11.37
C GLU A 274 5.93 41.20 -10.63
N ASP A 275 6.87 42.03 -11.05
CA ASP A 275 7.16 43.34 -10.46
C ASP A 275 7.45 43.35 -8.94
N LEU A 276 7.69 42.18 -8.34
CA LEU A 276 8.16 42.08 -6.95
C LEU A 276 9.50 42.82 -6.81
N PRO A 277 9.62 43.83 -5.93
CA PRO A 277 10.80 44.71 -5.89
C PRO A 277 12.12 43.99 -5.61
N SER A 278 12.06 42.97 -4.76
CA SER A 278 13.22 42.21 -4.32
C SER A 278 12.79 40.87 -3.74
N VAL A 279 13.72 39.92 -3.70
CA VAL A 279 13.54 38.68 -2.95
C VAL A 279 13.20 38.98 -1.48
N GLY A 280 12.17 38.31 -0.96
CA GLY A 280 11.70 38.50 0.42
C GLY A 280 10.88 39.76 0.67
N TYR A 281 10.45 40.47 -0.38
CA TYR A 281 9.62 41.66 -0.22
C TYR A 281 8.25 41.31 0.38
N THR A 282 7.93 41.93 1.51
CA THR A 282 6.64 41.81 2.21
C THR A 282 5.96 43.16 2.40
N GLY A 283 6.38 44.20 1.69
CA GLY A 283 5.74 45.52 1.76
C GLY A 283 4.40 45.59 1.01
N GLY A 284 3.88 46.80 0.82
CA GLY A 284 2.62 47.05 0.11
C GLY A 284 2.74 46.99 -1.42
N ASP A 285 1.71 47.48 -2.09
CA ASP A 285 1.67 47.60 -3.55
C ASP A 285 2.80 48.50 -4.09
N THR A 286 3.31 48.17 -5.28
CA THR A 286 4.37 48.94 -5.94
C THR A 286 4.39 48.69 -7.45
N GLY A 287 4.35 49.76 -8.25
CA GLY A 287 4.19 49.60 -9.70
C GLY A 287 2.92 48.83 -10.03
N ASN A 288 3.03 47.77 -10.82
CA ASN A 288 1.91 46.85 -11.13
C ASN A 288 1.87 45.63 -10.20
N TYR A 289 2.77 45.52 -9.21
CA TYR A 289 2.67 44.48 -8.19
C TYR A 289 1.65 44.88 -7.12
N ALA A 290 0.60 44.07 -7.00
CA ALA A 290 -0.39 44.16 -5.93
C ALA A 290 -0.10 43.11 -4.86
N VAL A 291 0.24 43.52 -3.64
CA VAL A 291 0.60 42.56 -2.58
C VAL A 291 -0.59 41.68 -2.19
N ARG A 292 -1.82 42.20 -2.31
CA ARG A 292 -3.06 41.44 -2.06
C ARG A 292 -3.20 40.18 -2.94
N HIS A 293 -2.56 40.13 -4.11
CA HIS A 293 -2.55 38.94 -4.99
C HIS A 293 -1.43 37.93 -4.59
N ASN A 294 -0.60 38.27 -3.60
CA ASN A 294 0.46 37.40 -3.07
C ASN A 294 0.20 37.09 -1.57
N PRO A 295 -0.78 36.22 -1.25
CA PRO A 295 -1.18 35.91 0.12
C PRO A 295 -0.03 35.33 0.96
N LEU A 296 0.96 34.70 0.31
CA LEU A 296 2.12 34.12 0.99
C LEU A 296 2.99 35.19 1.67
N ALA A 297 2.95 36.44 1.21
CA ALA A 297 3.61 37.57 1.87
C ALA A 297 2.96 37.93 3.22
N TYR A 298 1.65 37.67 3.42
CA TYR A 298 0.93 37.96 4.66
C TYR A 298 1.18 36.90 5.75
N ILE A 299 1.57 35.68 5.38
CA ILE A 299 1.71 34.56 6.32
C ILE A 299 2.82 34.84 7.34
N ALA A 300 2.49 34.79 8.63
CA ALA A 300 3.41 35.06 9.72
C ALA A 300 4.57 34.04 9.78
N ASP A 301 4.34 32.78 9.41
CA ASP A 301 5.40 31.76 9.30
C ASP A 301 6.46 32.16 8.25
N VAL A 302 6.06 32.89 7.21
CA VAL A 302 6.93 33.44 6.16
C VAL A 302 7.59 34.71 6.67
N GLN A 303 6.80 35.70 7.10
CA GLN A 303 7.29 37.01 7.53
C GLN A 303 8.30 36.93 8.67
N ASN A 304 8.11 36.01 9.61
CA ASN A 304 8.94 35.92 10.81
C ASN A 304 10.15 34.98 10.64
N THR A 305 10.31 34.36 9.48
CA THR A 305 11.38 33.39 9.23
C THR A 305 12.21 33.79 8.01
N ALA A 306 13.43 34.28 8.23
CA ALA A 306 14.28 34.80 7.17
C ALA A 306 14.49 33.83 5.99
N SER A 307 14.63 32.53 6.26
CA SER A 307 14.76 31.51 5.20
C SER A 307 13.48 31.32 4.38
N GLN A 308 12.30 31.53 4.99
CA GLN A 308 11.01 31.43 4.30
C GLN A 308 10.72 32.69 3.48
N GLN A 309 11.15 33.87 3.94
CA GLN A 309 11.07 35.10 3.13
C GLN A 309 11.82 34.94 1.80
N GLN A 310 12.95 34.24 1.77
CA GLN A 310 13.72 34.02 0.53
C GLN A 310 12.95 33.22 -0.55
N ASN A 311 11.82 32.61 -0.20
CA ASN A 311 10.94 31.92 -1.15
C ASN A 311 9.95 32.86 -1.85
N LEU A 312 9.86 34.13 -1.45
CA LEU A 312 9.16 35.17 -2.19
C LEU A 312 10.15 35.77 -3.21
N VAL A 313 10.00 35.44 -4.49
CA VAL A 313 10.97 35.81 -5.52
C VAL A 313 10.30 36.54 -6.68
N PRO A 314 11.03 37.44 -7.38
CA PRO A 314 10.56 37.98 -8.64
C PRO A 314 10.27 36.86 -9.66
N PHE A 315 9.26 37.06 -10.50
CA PHE A 315 8.83 36.06 -11.50
C PHE A 315 9.96 35.66 -12.47
N THR A 316 10.93 36.53 -12.71
CA THR A 316 12.13 36.23 -13.52
C THR A 316 12.93 35.02 -13.00
N GLN A 317 12.76 34.62 -11.74
CA GLN A 317 13.37 33.41 -11.18
C GLN A 317 12.68 32.12 -11.65
N PHE A 318 11.38 32.15 -11.99
CA PHE A 318 10.62 30.97 -12.41
C PHE A 318 11.23 30.24 -13.63
N PRO A 319 11.52 30.91 -14.76
CA PRO A 319 12.13 30.23 -15.91
C PRO A 319 13.55 29.72 -15.60
N LEU A 320 14.28 30.34 -14.67
CA LEU A 320 15.60 29.87 -14.24
C LEU A 320 15.49 28.56 -13.44
N ASP A 321 14.56 28.51 -12.48
CA ASP A 321 14.32 27.32 -11.67
C ASP A 321 13.77 26.16 -12.52
N LEU A 322 12.89 26.47 -13.48
CA LEU A 322 12.38 25.51 -14.45
C LEU A 322 13.50 24.90 -15.31
N ALA A 323 14.40 25.75 -15.84
CA ALA A 323 15.52 25.30 -16.67
C ALA A 323 16.56 24.51 -15.87
N ALA A 324 16.77 24.86 -14.59
CA ALA A 324 17.68 24.15 -13.70
C ALA A 324 17.12 22.83 -13.15
N GLY A 325 15.82 22.55 -13.36
CA GLY A 325 15.16 21.39 -12.76
C GLY A 325 15.01 21.52 -11.23
N SER A 326 14.91 22.75 -10.74
CA SER A 326 14.85 23.08 -9.31
C SER A 326 13.53 23.75 -8.93
N LEU A 327 12.45 23.42 -9.64
CA LEU A 327 11.11 23.81 -9.22
C LEU A 327 10.82 23.28 -7.81
N PRO A 328 10.17 24.06 -6.94
CA PRO A 328 9.72 23.58 -5.63
C PRO A 328 8.54 22.61 -5.78
N ASP A 329 8.21 21.86 -4.73
CA ASP A 329 7.01 21.02 -4.69
C ASP A 329 5.75 21.87 -4.92
N PHE A 330 5.68 23.08 -4.35
CA PHE A 330 4.58 24.03 -4.54
C PHE A 330 5.05 25.39 -5.09
N SER A 331 4.45 25.84 -6.19
CA SER A 331 4.70 27.17 -6.76
C SER A 331 3.41 27.98 -6.81
N PHE A 332 3.42 29.19 -6.25
CA PHE A 332 2.35 30.17 -6.41
C PHE A 332 2.84 31.27 -7.35
N ILE A 333 2.20 31.42 -8.51
CA ILE A 333 2.56 32.42 -9.51
C ILE A 333 1.58 33.57 -9.42
N VAL A 334 2.11 34.78 -9.33
CA VAL A 334 1.36 36.04 -9.20
C VAL A 334 1.72 36.91 -10.42
N PRO A 335 0.91 36.92 -11.48
CA PRO A 335 1.06 37.90 -12.55
C PRO A 335 0.83 39.32 -12.00
N ASN A 336 1.31 40.33 -12.71
CA ASN A 336 1.05 41.72 -12.34
C ASN A 336 -0.39 42.13 -12.72
N LEU A 337 -0.83 43.31 -12.28
CA LEU A 337 -2.20 43.81 -12.51
C LEU A 337 -2.64 43.91 -13.98
N CYS A 338 -1.74 43.91 -14.95
CA CYS A 338 -2.11 43.85 -16.36
C CYS A 338 -2.17 42.39 -16.85
N ASP A 339 -1.21 41.58 -16.42
CA ASP A 339 -1.03 40.22 -16.90
C ASP A 339 -1.93 39.19 -16.18
N ASP A 340 -2.64 39.59 -15.13
CA ASP A 340 -3.69 38.80 -14.44
C ASP A 340 -5.12 39.10 -14.96
N ALA A 341 -5.29 39.96 -15.97
CA ALA A 341 -6.60 40.44 -16.47
C ALA A 341 -7.37 41.41 -15.56
N HIS A 342 -6.74 41.96 -14.50
CA HIS A 342 -7.38 42.96 -13.64
C HIS A 342 -7.50 44.33 -14.33
N ASP A 343 -6.38 44.91 -14.76
CA ASP A 343 -6.31 46.25 -15.38
C ASP A 343 -6.23 46.21 -16.92
N CYS A 344 -5.93 45.03 -17.48
CA CYS A 344 -5.83 44.80 -18.92
C CYS A 344 -6.81 43.73 -19.39
N SER A 345 -7.00 43.64 -20.71
CA SER A 345 -7.98 42.71 -21.28
C SER A 345 -7.58 41.25 -21.06
N LEU A 346 -8.57 40.36 -21.00
CA LEU A 346 -8.39 38.90 -20.96
C LEU A 346 -7.42 38.35 -22.02
N ASN A 347 -7.30 39.01 -23.19
CA ASN A 347 -6.35 38.61 -24.21
C ASN A 347 -4.87 38.84 -23.84
N VAL A 348 -4.59 39.86 -23.03
CA VAL A 348 -3.25 40.13 -22.51
C VAL A 348 -2.86 39.00 -21.56
N ALA A 349 -3.71 38.70 -20.57
CA ALA A 349 -3.52 37.58 -19.66
C ALA A 349 -3.37 36.23 -20.37
N ASP A 350 -4.24 35.90 -21.34
CA ASP A 350 -4.12 34.64 -22.10
C ASP A 350 -2.81 34.56 -22.90
N THR A 351 -2.36 35.70 -23.45
CA THR A 351 -1.06 35.78 -24.13
C THR A 351 0.10 35.63 -23.16
N TRP A 352 -0.03 36.18 -21.95
CA TRP A 352 0.94 36.02 -20.88
C TRP A 352 1.04 34.56 -20.43
N LEU A 353 -0.09 33.90 -20.16
CA LEU A 353 -0.16 32.46 -19.85
C LEU A 353 0.54 31.63 -20.94
N LYS A 354 0.23 31.91 -22.21
CA LYS A 354 0.86 31.21 -23.33
C LYS A 354 2.36 31.44 -23.41
N THR A 355 2.84 32.63 -23.08
CA THR A 355 4.26 32.99 -23.23
C THR A 355 5.08 32.45 -22.05
N ASN A 356 4.55 32.58 -20.83
CA ASN A 356 5.29 32.39 -19.60
C ASN A 356 5.00 31.04 -18.91
N ILE A 357 3.82 30.45 -19.13
CA ILE A 357 3.40 29.20 -18.47
C ILE A 357 3.45 27.99 -19.41
N ASP A 358 3.20 28.14 -20.71
CA ASP A 358 3.34 27.03 -21.68
C ASP A 358 4.71 26.29 -21.62
N PRO A 359 5.86 26.95 -21.38
CA PRO A 359 7.14 26.26 -21.19
C PRO A 359 7.13 25.26 -20.04
N LEU A 360 6.37 25.52 -18.96
CA LEU A 360 6.22 24.59 -17.82
C LEU A 360 5.56 23.28 -18.27
N ILE A 361 4.44 23.38 -18.98
CA ILE A 361 3.64 22.20 -19.41
C ILE A 361 4.41 21.35 -20.42
N LYS A 362 5.33 21.97 -21.18
CA LYS A 362 6.24 21.31 -22.12
C LYS A 362 7.53 20.78 -21.49
N ASN A 363 7.81 21.13 -20.23
CA ASN A 363 9.03 20.70 -19.56
C ASN A 363 8.97 19.19 -19.24
N SER A 364 10.03 18.46 -19.58
CA SER A 364 10.08 17.00 -19.45
C SER A 364 10.03 16.49 -18.01
N ALA A 365 10.48 17.29 -17.03
CA ALA A 365 10.34 16.92 -15.62
C ALA A 365 8.88 17.09 -15.19
N PHE A 366 8.29 18.24 -15.51
CA PHE A 366 6.88 18.51 -15.19
C PHE A 366 5.90 17.56 -15.89
N GLN A 367 6.23 17.05 -17.08
CA GLN A 367 5.41 16.06 -17.77
C GLN A 367 5.32 14.69 -17.08
N LYS A 368 6.19 14.39 -16.10
CA LYS A 368 6.15 13.11 -15.37
C LYS A 368 5.05 13.07 -14.32
N ASP A 369 4.93 14.16 -13.56
CA ASP A 369 4.11 14.21 -12.35
C ASP A 369 3.71 15.64 -11.95
N GLY A 370 3.69 16.58 -12.90
CA GLY A 370 3.30 17.96 -12.67
C GLY A 370 1.78 18.18 -12.71
N LEU A 371 1.31 19.13 -11.91
CA LEU A 371 -0.04 19.69 -11.96
C LEU A 371 0.03 21.22 -12.05
N LEU A 372 -0.50 21.79 -13.12
CA LEU A 372 -0.78 23.21 -13.24
C LEU A 372 -2.27 23.46 -12.95
N ILE A 373 -2.55 24.47 -12.16
CA ILE A 373 -3.89 24.98 -11.85
C ILE A 373 -3.93 26.43 -12.31
N VAL A 374 -4.81 26.75 -13.25
CA VAL A 374 -5.13 28.14 -13.59
C VAL A 374 -6.53 28.43 -13.07
N VAL A 375 -6.64 29.37 -12.14
CA VAL A 375 -7.91 29.72 -11.48
C VAL A 375 -8.10 31.22 -11.48
N PHE A 376 -9.35 31.67 -11.60
CA PHE A 376 -9.70 33.08 -11.41
C PHE A 376 -10.14 33.31 -9.97
N ASP A 377 -9.71 34.42 -9.37
CA ASP A 377 -9.95 34.75 -7.96
C ASP A 377 -11.44 35.03 -7.68
N GLU A 378 -12.10 35.82 -8.53
CA GLU A 378 -13.49 36.23 -8.41
C GLU A 378 -14.05 36.66 -9.77
N SER A 379 -15.37 36.85 -9.83
CA SER A 379 -16.06 37.21 -11.06
C SER A 379 -16.46 38.68 -11.05
N GLY A 380 -16.21 39.41 -12.15
CA GLY A 380 -16.39 40.86 -12.17
C GLY A 380 -17.83 41.39 -11.96
N ASN A 381 -18.87 40.56 -12.08
CA ASN A 381 -20.23 40.99 -11.74
C ASN A 381 -21.19 39.89 -11.24
N ASP A 382 -20.71 38.66 -11.04
CA ASP A 382 -21.48 37.58 -10.45
C ASP A 382 -21.11 37.45 -8.95
N ASN A 383 -22.12 37.30 -8.09
CA ASN A 383 -21.92 37.11 -6.64
C ASN A 383 -22.48 35.77 -6.17
N THR A 384 -22.83 34.88 -7.10
CA THR A 384 -23.35 33.55 -6.80
C THR A 384 -22.31 32.77 -5.98
N HIS A 385 -22.74 32.20 -4.86
CA HIS A 385 -21.85 31.56 -3.86
C HIS A 385 -20.79 32.49 -3.23
N GLY A 386 -20.98 33.80 -3.30
CA GLY A 386 -20.11 34.79 -2.66
C GLY A 386 -19.30 35.58 -3.68
N GLY A 387 -18.41 34.93 -4.43
CA GLY A 387 -17.54 35.57 -5.43
C GLY A 387 -17.96 35.38 -6.89
N GLY A 388 -19.00 34.58 -7.13
CA GLY A 388 -19.51 34.26 -8.47
C GLY A 388 -18.75 33.16 -9.19
N ARG A 389 -19.27 32.75 -10.35
CA ARG A 389 -18.73 31.61 -11.12
C ARG A 389 -17.50 32.02 -11.91
N VAL A 390 -16.41 31.29 -11.71
CA VAL A 390 -15.09 31.60 -12.27
C VAL A 390 -14.47 30.35 -12.90
N VAL A 391 -13.40 30.52 -13.70
CA VAL A 391 -12.71 29.39 -14.33
C VAL A 391 -11.74 28.73 -13.35
N ALA A 392 -11.72 27.40 -13.35
CA ALA A 392 -10.63 26.60 -12.81
C ALA A 392 -10.26 25.50 -13.81
N ALA A 393 -9.07 25.60 -14.39
CA ALA A 393 -8.49 24.62 -15.31
C ALA A 393 -7.44 23.77 -14.58
N LEU A 394 -7.51 22.45 -14.75
CA LEU A 394 -6.60 21.48 -14.14
C LEU A 394 -5.81 20.75 -15.23
N VAL A 395 -4.51 20.98 -15.25
CA VAL A 395 -3.60 20.57 -16.32
C VAL A 395 -2.48 19.70 -15.75
N SER A 396 -2.60 18.39 -15.92
CA SER A 396 -1.51 17.44 -15.66
C SER A 396 -1.23 16.65 -16.94
N PRO A 397 -0.09 16.87 -17.61
CA PRO A 397 0.27 16.13 -18.81
C PRO A 397 0.28 14.61 -18.63
N ALA A 398 0.67 14.14 -17.44
CA ALA A 398 0.75 12.72 -17.11
C ALA A 398 -0.63 12.12 -16.80
N PHE A 399 -1.50 12.88 -16.12
CA PHE A 399 -2.60 12.27 -15.37
C PHE A 399 -3.99 12.83 -15.68
N SER A 400 -4.12 14.00 -16.33
CA SER A 400 -5.44 14.55 -16.64
C SER A 400 -6.21 13.63 -17.59
N LYS A 401 -7.51 13.45 -17.31
CA LYS A 401 -8.46 12.91 -18.28
C LYS A 401 -8.68 13.96 -19.36
N ALA A 402 -8.38 13.65 -20.62
CA ALA A 402 -8.47 14.60 -21.71
C ALA A 402 -9.90 15.15 -21.92
N GLY A 403 -10.02 16.47 -22.02
CA GLY A 403 -11.27 17.21 -22.14
C GLY A 403 -12.27 17.05 -20.98
N TYR A 404 -11.83 16.57 -19.81
CA TYR A 404 -12.74 16.27 -18.71
C TYR A 404 -13.37 17.54 -18.13
N SER A 405 -14.70 17.55 -18.04
CA SER A 405 -15.46 18.67 -17.50
C SER A 405 -16.29 18.20 -16.31
N SER A 406 -15.92 18.63 -15.11
CA SER A 406 -16.69 18.28 -13.91
C SER A 406 -17.87 19.23 -13.72
N THR A 407 -19.01 18.68 -13.29
CA THR A 407 -20.20 19.43 -12.85
C THR A 407 -20.32 19.49 -11.33
N THR A 408 -19.36 18.95 -10.59
CA THR A 408 -19.30 19.05 -9.13
C THR A 408 -19.09 20.50 -8.72
N LEU A 409 -19.82 20.96 -7.70
CA LEU A 409 -19.64 22.30 -7.14
C LEU A 409 -18.32 22.37 -6.38
N TYR A 410 -17.45 23.28 -6.80
CA TYR A 410 -16.15 23.54 -6.18
C TYR A 410 -15.98 25.01 -5.83
N GLN A 411 -15.10 25.27 -4.87
CA GLN A 411 -14.65 26.62 -4.49
C GLN A 411 -13.15 26.59 -4.15
N HIS A 412 -12.54 27.72 -3.78
CA HIS A 412 -11.08 27.81 -3.59
C HIS A 412 -10.49 26.82 -2.57
N GLN A 413 -11.23 26.49 -1.51
CA GLN A 413 -10.80 25.47 -0.56
C GLN A 413 -10.66 24.07 -1.19
N SER A 414 -11.37 23.77 -2.28
CA SER A 414 -11.21 22.51 -3.03
C SER A 414 -9.89 22.47 -3.80
N VAL A 415 -9.44 23.60 -4.33
CA VAL A 415 -8.11 23.72 -4.96
C VAL A 415 -7.01 23.58 -3.90
N LEU A 416 -7.15 24.26 -2.75
CA LEU A 416 -6.18 24.10 -1.65
C LEU A 416 -6.11 22.64 -1.16
N ARG A 417 -7.26 21.97 -1.04
CA ARG A 417 -7.31 20.54 -0.73
C ARG A 417 -6.53 19.71 -1.76
N LEU A 418 -6.81 19.91 -3.06
CA LEU A 418 -6.14 19.19 -4.15
C LEU A 418 -4.61 19.39 -4.13
N ILE A 419 -4.16 20.64 -3.94
CA ILE A 419 -2.74 20.99 -3.85
C ILE A 419 -2.06 20.18 -2.73
N LEU A 420 -2.61 20.24 -1.53
CA LEU A 420 -2.01 19.65 -0.34
C LEU A 420 -2.03 18.13 -0.39
N GLU A 421 -3.20 17.52 -0.65
CA GLU A 421 -3.29 16.07 -0.76
C GLU A 421 -2.46 15.53 -1.94
N GLY A 422 -2.39 16.28 -3.04
CA GLY A 422 -1.59 15.96 -4.23
C GLY A 422 -0.08 15.94 -3.99
N LEU A 423 0.38 16.74 -3.03
CA LEU A 423 1.76 16.74 -2.54
C LEU A 423 1.98 15.79 -1.36
N GLY A 424 0.97 15.01 -0.96
CA GLY A 424 1.04 14.04 0.13
C GLY A 424 0.93 14.66 1.53
N VAL A 425 0.45 15.91 1.63
CA VAL A 425 0.18 16.58 2.90
C VAL A 425 -1.14 16.05 3.47
N LYS A 426 -1.12 15.63 4.75
CA LYS A 426 -2.26 14.98 5.42
C LYS A 426 -3.12 15.91 6.26
N THR A 427 -2.52 16.96 6.79
CA THR A 427 -3.23 17.96 7.60
C THR A 427 -3.63 19.11 6.69
N LEU A 428 -4.93 19.34 6.57
CA LEU A 428 -5.48 20.35 5.68
C LEU A 428 -6.01 21.53 6.52
N PRO A 429 -5.70 22.79 6.17
CA PRO A 429 -6.13 23.94 6.93
C PRO A 429 -7.63 24.21 6.72
N ALA A 430 -8.34 24.40 7.83
CA ALA A 430 -9.73 24.90 7.87
C ALA A 430 -10.66 24.23 6.85
N SER A 431 -11.35 25.00 6.00
CA SER A 431 -12.36 24.48 5.07
C SER A 431 -11.79 23.56 4.00
N ALA A 432 -10.47 23.54 3.77
CA ALA A 432 -9.86 22.57 2.85
C ALA A 432 -10.04 21.12 3.36
N SER A 433 -10.10 20.90 4.67
CA SER A 433 -10.24 19.55 5.26
C SER A 433 -11.55 18.84 4.93
N SER A 434 -12.62 19.59 4.62
CA SER A 434 -13.95 19.07 4.29
C SER A 434 -14.43 19.46 2.89
N ALA A 435 -13.60 20.18 2.12
CA ALA A 435 -13.92 20.62 0.78
C ALA A 435 -14.15 19.43 -0.17
N PRO A 436 -15.03 19.53 -1.17
CA PRO A 436 -15.16 18.50 -2.20
C PRO A 436 -13.82 18.19 -2.87
N VAL A 437 -13.51 16.91 -3.06
CA VAL A 437 -12.29 16.43 -3.71
C VAL A 437 -12.34 16.66 -5.22
N MET A 438 -11.18 16.96 -5.81
CA MET A 438 -11.02 17.17 -7.27
C MET A 438 -10.27 16.02 -7.96
N TRP A 439 -10.29 14.82 -7.37
CA TRP A 439 -9.57 13.67 -7.95
C TRP A 439 -10.17 13.12 -9.23
N GLU A 440 -11.45 13.42 -9.49
CA GLU A 440 -12.15 12.96 -10.69
C GLU A 440 -11.54 13.48 -12.00
N PHE A 441 -10.67 14.49 -11.94
CA PHE A 441 -9.95 15.03 -13.09
C PHE A 441 -8.82 14.12 -13.56
N PHE A 442 -8.37 13.15 -12.76
CA PHE A 442 -7.16 12.38 -13.01
C PHE A 442 -7.43 10.89 -13.21
N THR A 443 -6.52 10.20 -13.91
CA THR A 443 -6.64 8.79 -14.28
C THR A 443 -6.20 7.79 -13.21
N PHE A 444 -5.56 8.27 -12.13
CA PHE A 444 -5.09 7.42 -11.03
C PHE A 444 -6.13 7.30 -9.91
N VAL A 445 -5.94 6.28 -9.06
CA VAL A 445 -6.74 6.11 -7.84
C VAL A 445 -6.31 7.17 -6.82
N PRO A 446 -7.25 7.94 -6.23
CA PRO A 446 -6.93 8.95 -5.23
C PRO A 446 -6.08 8.40 -4.08
N PRO A 447 -5.20 9.21 -3.48
CA PRO A 447 -4.55 8.85 -2.23
C PRO A 447 -5.61 8.62 -1.12
N ALA A 448 -5.36 7.60 -0.28
CA ALA A 448 -6.27 7.13 0.77
C ALA A 448 -6.29 8.03 2.01
#